data_AF-A0A2W0E870-F1
#
_entry.id   AF-A0A2W0E870-F1
#
_cell.length_a   1.000
_cell.length_b   1.000
_cell.length_c   1.000
_cell.angle_alpha   90.00
_cell.angle_beta   90.00
_cell.angle_gamma   90.00
#
_symmetry.space_group_name_H-M   'P 1'
#
loop_
_entity.id
_entity.type
_entity.pdbx_description
1 polymer ?
#
loop_
_entity_poly.entity_id
_entity_poly.type
_entity_poly.pdbx_seq_one_letter_code
_entity_poly.pdbx_strand_id
1 'polypeptide(L)'
;MTLQDHPTDAFGAHIAELVAQHITPAINKVIALIDDGKLSYSVRRLAEITDISKTELYNAINRGDLTPSYPTKHAVILRDEAVRWLLTLPNEEPQS
;
A
#
# COMPACT_ATOMS: atom_id res chain seq x y z
N MET A 1 -38.65 21.23 23.71
CA MET A 1 -37.76 20.11 24.07
C MET A 1 -37.14 19.61 22.78
N THR A 2 -36.06 20.27 22.35
CA THR A 2 -35.36 19.95 21.12
C THR A 2 -34.47 18.74 21.41
N LEU A 3 -34.69 17.66 20.66
CA LEU A 3 -33.84 16.48 20.66
C LEU A 3 -32.40 16.94 20.48
N GLN A 4 -31.55 16.69 21.48
CA GLN A 4 -30.13 16.95 21.39
C GLN A 4 -29.57 16.05 20.28
N ASP A 5 -28.90 16.68 19.31
CA ASP A 5 -28.12 15.99 18.29
C ASP A 5 -27.22 14.95 18.95
N HIS A 6 -27.36 13.71 18.49
CA HIS A 6 -26.58 12.59 19.00
C HIS A 6 -25.10 12.80 18.67
N PRO A 7 -24.16 12.55 19.61
CA PRO A 7 -22.70 12.66 19.41
C PRO A 7 -22.10 11.64 18.43
N THR A 8 -22.92 10.99 17.61
CA THR A 8 -22.54 9.93 16.66
C THR A 8 -21.64 10.46 15.54
N ASP A 9 -21.70 11.77 15.24
CA ASP A 9 -20.97 12.39 14.13
C ASP A 9 -19.46 12.58 14.43
N ALA A 10 -19.11 12.90 15.68
CA ALA A 10 -17.71 13.15 16.07
C ALA A 10 -16.87 11.87 16.14
N PHE A 11 -17.43 10.78 16.67
CA PHE A 11 -16.75 9.47 16.67
C PHE A 11 -16.64 8.92 15.25
N GLY A 12 -17.70 9.04 14.44
CA GLY A 12 -17.68 8.64 13.03
C GLY A 12 -16.62 9.40 12.23
N ALA A 13 -16.52 10.72 12.41
CA ALA A 13 -15.51 11.55 11.76
C ALA A 13 -14.07 11.18 12.19
N HIS A 14 -13.84 10.94 13.48
CA HIS A 14 -12.52 10.55 13.97
C HIS A 14 -12.08 9.18 13.46
N ILE A 15 -13.00 8.20 13.41
CA ILE A 15 -12.71 6.90 12.82
C ILE A 15 -12.45 7.02 11.31
N ALA A 16 -13.22 7.83 10.59
CA ALA A 16 -13.00 8.07 9.17
C ALA A 16 -11.63 8.71 8.90
N GLU A 17 -11.21 9.66 9.73
CA GLU A 17 -9.91 10.30 9.66
C GLU A 17 -8.76 9.31 9.91
N LEU A 18 -8.88 8.47 10.95
CA LEU A 18 -7.90 7.40 11.23
C LEU A 18 -7.81 6.40 10.06
N VAL A 19 -8.94 6.01 9.46
CA VAL A 19 -8.96 5.11 8.29
C VAL A 19 -8.31 5.79 7.09
N ALA A 20 -8.56 7.08 6.85
CA ALA A 20 -7.99 7.83 5.74
C ALA A 20 -6.48 8.03 5.88
N GLN A 21 -5.99 8.29 7.08
CA GLN A 21 -4.56 8.48 7.36
C GLN A 21 -3.80 7.16 7.29
N HIS A 22 -4.39 6.11 7.85
CA HIS A 22 -3.67 4.85 8.02
C HIS A 22 -4.00 3.86 6.91
N ILE A 23 -5.27 3.47 6.74
CA ILE A 23 -5.63 2.28 5.94
C ILE A 23 -5.70 2.58 4.43
N THR A 24 -6.19 3.76 4.06
CA THR A 24 -6.46 4.14 2.66
C THR A 24 -5.21 4.15 1.75
N PRO A 25 -4.01 4.59 2.18
CA PRO A 25 -2.83 4.62 1.30
C PRO A 25 -2.39 3.24 0.81
N ALA A 26 -2.31 2.25 1.69
CA ALA A 26 -1.94 0.88 1.31
C ALA A 26 -2.99 0.24 0.39
N ILE A 27 -4.28 0.43 0.70
CA ILE A 27 -5.39 -0.07 -0.11
C ILE A 27 -5.38 0.55 -1.51
N ASN A 28 -5.17 1.86 -1.63
CA ASN A 28 -5.11 2.54 -2.93
C ASN A 28 -4.00 1.97 -3.82
N LYS A 29 -2.82 1.69 -3.24
CA LYS A 29 -1.72 1.05 -3.97
C LYS A 29 -2.09 -0.37 -4.44
N VAL A 30 -2.81 -1.14 -3.62
CA VAL A 30 -3.30 -2.48 -4.00
C VAL A 30 -4.35 -2.41 -5.11
N ILE A 31 -5.30 -1.48 -5.02
CA ILE A 31 -6.32 -1.25 -6.06
C ILE A 31 -5.63 -0.91 -7.39
N ALA A 32 -4.63 -0.03 -7.37
CA ALA A 32 -3.88 0.33 -8.58
C ALA A 32 -3.18 -0.87 -9.24
N LEU A 33 -2.69 -1.84 -8.46
CA LEU A 33 -2.13 -3.09 -8.99
C LEU A 33 -3.22 -3.98 -9.62
N ILE A 34 -4.39 -4.07 -8.99
CA ILE A 34 -5.51 -4.87 -9.51
C ILE A 34 -5.99 -4.28 -10.84
N ASP A 35 -6.14 -2.96 -10.91
CA ASP A 35 -6.60 -2.23 -12.10
C ASP A 35 -5.62 -2.33 -13.28
N ASP A 36 -4.31 -2.39 -13.05
CA ASP A 36 -3.32 -2.60 -14.12
C ASP A 36 -3.42 -4.00 -14.76
N GLY A 37 -4.04 -4.97 -14.07
CA GLY A 37 -4.40 -6.28 -14.62
C GLY A 37 -3.24 -7.25 -14.89
N LYS A 38 -2.01 -6.90 -14.53
CA LYS A 38 -0.81 -7.74 -14.77
C LYS A 38 -0.57 -8.73 -13.64
N LEU A 39 0.03 -9.88 -13.99
CA LEU A 39 0.41 -10.92 -13.02
C LEU A 39 1.78 -10.67 -12.37
N SER A 40 2.62 -9.84 -12.99
CA SER A 40 3.96 -9.54 -12.50
C SER A 40 4.45 -8.17 -12.98
N TYR A 41 5.37 -7.58 -12.22
CA TYR A 41 5.88 -6.23 -12.45
C TYR A 41 7.40 -6.21 -12.39
N SER A 42 8.04 -5.44 -13.27
CA SER A 42 9.42 -5.03 -13.02
C SER A 42 9.46 -4.06 -11.83
N VAL A 43 10.61 -3.93 -11.15
CA VAL A 43 10.79 -2.95 -10.06
C VAL A 43 10.42 -1.54 -10.50
N ARG A 44 10.77 -1.17 -11.74
CA ARG A 44 10.41 0.14 -12.31
C ARG A 44 8.90 0.32 -12.42
N ARG A 45 8.17 -0.65 -12.99
CA ARG A 45 6.72 -0.52 -13.17
C ARG A 45 6.00 -0.54 -11.83
N LEU A 46 6.48 -1.36 -10.88
CA LEU A 46 5.93 -1.42 -9.53
C LEU A 46 6.07 -0.06 -8.83
N ALA A 47 7.23 0.60 -8.94
CA ALA A 47 7.44 1.95 -8.42
C ALA A 47 6.47 2.97 -9.04
N GLU A 48 6.29 2.93 -10.36
CA GLU A 48 5.39 3.84 -11.08
C GLU A 48 3.92 3.70 -10.64
N ILE A 49 3.44 2.48 -10.40
CA ILE A 49 2.04 2.23 -10.03
C ILE A 49 1.78 2.51 -8.54
N THR A 50 2.74 2.13 -7.68
CA THR A 50 2.54 2.20 -6.23
C THR A 50 3.03 3.51 -5.62
N ASP A 51 3.64 4.40 -6.40
CA ASP A 51 4.28 5.62 -5.91
C ASP A 51 5.30 5.34 -4.78
N ILE A 52 6.00 4.21 -4.89
CA ILE A 52 7.10 3.84 -4.00
C ILE A 52 8.40 4.01 -4.78
N SER A 53 9.40 4.61 -4.14
CA SER A 53 10.69 4.80 -4.82
C SER A 53 11.32 3.46 -5.21
N LYS A 54 12.00 3.42 -6.36
CA LYS A 54 12.78 2.24 -6.78
C LYS A 54 13.80 1.83 -5.72
N THR A 55 14.41 2.81 -5.04
CA THR A 55 15.36 2.58 -3.96
C THR A 55 14.72 1.79 -2.82
N GLU A 56 13.51 2.16 -2.39
CA GLU A 56 12.83 1.45 -1.31
C GLU A 56 12.43 0.03 -1.72
N LEU A 57 11.99 -0.18 -2.96
CA LEU A 57 11.74 -1.52 -3.49
C LEU A 57 13.01 -2.39 -3.50
N TYR A 58 14.15 -1.82 -3.92
CA TYR A 58 15.42 -2.54 -3.86
C TYR A 58 15.88 -2.81 -2.43
N ASN A 59 15.66 -1.87 -1.51
CA ASN A 59 15.94 -2.09 -0.09
C ASN A 59 15.10 -3.24 0.48
N ALA A 60 13.79 -3.27 0.18
CA ALA A 60 12.91 -4.37 0.58
C ALA A 60 13.35 -5.71 0.01
N ILE A 61 13.79 -5.76 -1.25
CA ILE A 61 14.37 -6.96 -1.87
C ILE A 61 15.65 -7.38 -1.12
N ASN A 62 16.55 -6.44 -0.86
CA ASN A 62 17.83 -6.71 -0.21
C ASN A 62 17.66 -7.16 1.25
N ARG A 63 16.62 -6.68 1.95
CA ARG A 63 16.25 -7.11 3.30
C ARG A 63 15.54 -8.47 3.32
N GLY A 64 15.04 -8.95 2.18
CA GLY A 64 14.24 -10.17 2.07
C GLY A 64 12.75 -9.96 2.38
N ASP A 65 12.31 -8.70 2.55
CA ASP A 65 10.91 -8.36 2.79
C ASP A 65 10.05 -8.51 1.53
N LEU A 66 10.66 -8.38 0.36
CA LEU A 66 10.03 -8.49 -0.95
C LEU A 66 10.76 -9.51 -1.82
N THR A 67 10.04 -10.53 -2.29
CA THR A 67 10.64 -11.68 -3.00
C THR A 67 10.59 -11.51 -4.52
N PRO A 68 11.74 -11.34 -5.20
CA PRO A 68 11.79 -11.34 -6.65
C PRO A 68 11.71 -12.76 -7.22
N SER A 69 11.03 -12.88 -8.37
CA SER A 69 11.03 -14.04 -9.25
C SER A 69 11.91 -13.79 -10.47
N TYR A 70 12.56 -14.84 -10.99
CA TYR A 70 13.50 -14.75 -12.12
C TYR A 70 13.07 -15.70 -13.25
N PRO A 71 11.92 -15.45 -13.91
CA PRO A 71 11.53 -16.22 -15.09
C PRO A 71 12.48 -15.98 -16.27
N THR A 72 13.24 -14.89 -16.24
CA THR A 72 14.29 -14.53 -17.21
C THR A 72 15.52 -13.98 -16.47
N LYS A 73 16.47 -13.38 -17.19
CA LYS A 73 17.63 -12.68 -16.60
C LYS A 73 17.27 -11.47 -15.74
N HIS A 74 16.02 -11.00 -15.78
CA HIS A 74 15.55 -9.85 -15.01
C HIS A 74 14.59 -10.27 -13.89
N ALA A 75 14.76 -9.65 -12.72
CA ALA A 75 13.86 -9.81 -11.59
C ALA A 75 12.48 -9.20 -11.92
N VAL A 76 11.43 -9.95 -11.60
CA VAL A 76 10.04 -9.48 -11.59
C VAL A 76 9.42 -9.77 -10.22
N ILE A 77 8.53 -8.91 -9.78
CA ILE A 77 7.74 -9.10 -8.57
C ILE A 77 6.38 -9.64 -8.99
N LEU A 78 5.97 -10.78 -8.45
CA LEU A 78 4.61 -11.30 -8.69
C LEU A 78 3.60 -10.38 -8.02
N ARG A 79 2.43 -10.19 -8.64
CA ARG A 79 1.39 -9.31 -8.10
C ARG A 79 1.03 -9.68 -6.66
N ASP A 80 0.81 -10.96 -6.39
CA ASP A 80 0.37 -11.43 -5.07
C ASP A 80 1.44 -11.17 -3.99
N GLU A 81 2.71 -11.25 -4.37
CA GLU A 81 3.84 -10.91 -3.50
C GLU A 81 3.94 -9.41 -3.25
N ALA A 82 3.73 -8.57 -4.28
CA ALA A 82 3.66 -7.12 -4.13
C ALA A 82 2.49 -6.73 -3.20
N VAL A 83 1.32 -7.34 -3.37
CA VAL A 83 0.15 -7.10 -2.51
C VAL A 83 0.44 -7.51 -1.07
N ARG A 84 1.00 -8.71 -0.84
CA ARG A 84 1.40 -9.18 0.49
C ARG A 84 2.31 -8.16 1.16
N TRP A 85 3.36 -7.71 0.47
CA TRP A 85 4.32 -6.77 1.01
C TRP A 85 3.72 -5.38 1.28
N LEU A 86 2.91 -4.84 0.36
CA LEU A 86 2.23 -3.54 0.54
C LEU A 86 1.33 -3.54 1.78
N LEU A 87 0.65 -4.65 2.06
CA LEU A 87 -0.19 -4.80 3.25
C LEU A 87 0.61 -4.91 4.57
N THR A 88 1.92 -5.13 4.50
CA THR A 88 2.82 -5.14 5.67
C THR A 88 3.50 -3.80 5.92
N LEU A 89 3.38 -2.83 5.00
CA LEU A 89 3.98 -1.52 5.19
C LEU A 89 3.30 -0.81 6.36
N PRO A 90 4.08 -0.13 7.22
CA PRO A 90 3.51 0.68 8.28
C PRO A 90 2.63 1.77 7.67
N ASN A 91 1.43 1.90 8.22
CA ASN A 91 0.43 2.89 7.84
C ASN A 91 0.66 4.27 8.50
N GLU A 92 1.67 4.40 9.35
CA GLU A 92 2.05 5.67 9.97
C GLU A 92 3.26 6.25 9.23
N GLU A 93 3.16 7.51 8.81
CA GLU A 93 4.36 8.33 8.61
C GLU A 93 5.08 8.42 9.97
N PRO A 94 6.43 8.30 10.01
CA PRO A 94 7.16 8.52 11.24
C PRO A 94 6.86 9.93 11.73
N GLN A 95 6.14 10.04 12.86
CA GLN A 95 5.94 11.30 13.56
C GLN A 95 7.34 11.86 13.88
N SER A 96 7.74 12.89 13.14
CA SER A 96 8.97 13.65 13.37
C SER A 96 8.65 14.93 14.16
#